data_AF-F6DR49-F1
#
_entry.id   AF-F6DR49-F1
#
_cell.length_a   1.000
_cell.length_b   1.000
_cell.length_c   1.000
_cell.angle_alpha   90.00
_cell.angle_beta   90.00
_cell.angle_gamma   90.00
#
_symmetry.space_group_name_H-M   'P 1'
#
loop_
_entity.id
_entity.type
_entity.pdbx_description
1 polymer ?
#
loop_
_entity_poly.entity_id
_entity_poly.type
_entity_poly.pdbx_seq_one_letter_code
_entity_poly.pdbx_strand_id
1 'polypeptide(L)' 'MYGMFQPSHLILILIVVLIIFGPGKMKGLGKSLGESLRDFKTEMNKTGEDKEEKAENNTESKS' A
#
# COMPACT_ATOMS: atom_id res chain seq x y z
N MET A 1 24.80 13.80 18.04
CA MET A 1 23.70 13.22 18.84
C MET A 1 22.80 12.39 17.93
N TYR A 2 23.10 11.10 17.70
CA TYR A 2 22.31 10.22 16.82
C TYR A 2 22.10 8.83 17.48
N GLY A 3 21.77 8.83 18.78
CA GLY A 3 21.74 7.60 19.59
C GLY A 3 20.39 6.90 19.70
N MET A 4 19.28 7.49 19.22
CA MET A 4 17.93 6.95 19.49
C MET A 4 17.11 6.55 18.25
N PHE A 5 17.45 7.06 17.05
CA PHE A 5 16.71 6.76 15.81
C PHE A 5 17.58 6.03 14.79
N GLN A 6 18.50 5.17 15.22
CA GLN A 6 19.17 4.31 14.25
C GLN A 6 18.17 3.27 13.73
N PRO A 7 17.99 3.15 12.40
CA PRO A 7 17.20 2.08 11.79
C PRO A 7 17.65 0.66 12.22
N SER A 8 18.88 0.54 12.73
CA SER A 8 19.42 -0.70 13.31
C SER A 8 18.62 -1.22 14.50
N HIS A 9 18.09 -0.36 15.37
CA HIS A 9 17.29 -0.82 16.51
C HIS A 9 15.96 -1.41 16.04
N LEU A 10 15.34 -0.77 15.04
CA LEU A 10 14.11 -1.28 14.44
C LEU A 10 14.34 -2.62 13.74
N ILE A 11 15.49 -2.79 13.05
CA ILE A 11 15.87 -4.06 12.44
C ILE A 11 16.08 -5.16 13.49
N LEU A 12 16.70 -4.84 14.64
CA LEU A 12 16.93 -5.80 15.72
C LEU A 12 15.60 -6.31 16.31
N ILE A 13 14.68 -5.38 16.59
CA ILE A 13 13.35 -5.71 17.10
C ILE A 13 12.57 -6.54 16.07
N LEU A 14 12.65 -6.17 14.78
CA LEU A 14 12.02 -6.92 13.69
C LEU A 14 12.53 -8.36 13.64
N ILE A 15 13.84 -8.58 13.81
CA ILE A 15 14.42 -9.92 13.85
C ILE A 15 13.88 -10.72 15.05
N VAL A 16 13.82 -10.14 16.24
CA VAL A 16 13.28 -10.81 17.44
C VAL A 16 11.82 -11.20 17.24
N VAL A 17 11.00 -10.28 16.70
CA VAL A 17 9.59 -10.54 16.37
C VAL A 17 9.49 -11.65 15.33
N LEU A 18 10.33 -11.64 14.30
CA LEU A 18 10.34 -12.68 13.27
C LEU A 18 10.76 -14.06 13.80
N ILE A 19 11.58 -14.13 14.85
CA ILE A 19 11.92 -15.41 15.49
C ILE A 19 10.70 -15.97 16.26
N ILE A 20 9.97 -15.12 16.98
CA ILE A 20 8.79 -15.53 17.76
C ILE A 20 7.61 -15.88 16.85
N PHE A 21 7.28 -15.01 15.89
CA PHE A 21 6.13 -15.16 15.01
C PHE A 21 6.45 -15.97 13.74
N GLY A 22 7.72 -16.06 13.34
CA GLY A 22 8.14 -16.67 12.09
C GLY A 22 7.93 -15.76 10.87
N PRO A 23 8.83 -15.77 9.86
CA PRO A 23 8.64 -15.00 8.64
C PRO A 23 7.44 -15.46 7.80
N GLY A 24 6.97 -16.69 7.97
CA GLY A 24 5.79 -17.22 7.28
C GLY A 24 4.49 -16.54 7.69
N LYS A 25 4.29 -16.28 9.00
CA LYS A 25 3.09 -15.59 9.50
C LYS A 25 3.06 -14.14 9.05
N MET A 26 4.21 -13.44 9.11
CA MET A 26 4.31 -12.04 8.68
C MET A 26 4.06 -11.87 7.18
N LYS A 27 4.59 -12.77 6.34
CA LYS A 27 4.30 -12.79 4.90
C LYS A 27 2.83 -13.07 4.59
N GLY A 28 2.20 -13.99 5.33
CA GLY A 28 0.78 -14.28 5.20
C GLY A 28 -0.10 -13.08 5.52
N LEU A 29 0.13 -12.44 6.68
CA LEU A 29 -0.59 -11.22 7.09
C LEU A 29 -0.36 -10.06 6.11
N GLY A 30 0.87 -9.86 5.65
CA GLY A 30 1.19 -8.83 4.67
C GLY A 30 0.50 -9.04 3.32
N LYS A 31 0.36 -10.30 2.86
CA LYS A 31 -0.37 -10.62 1.63
C LYS A 31 -1.85 -10.26 1.77
N SER A 32 -2.52 -10.69 2.86
CA SER A 32 -3.93 -10.38 3.10
C SER A 32 -4.18 -8.87 3.24
N LEU A 33 -3.35 -8.17 4.02
CA LEU A 33 -3.43 -6.71 4.17
C LEU A 33 -3.17 -5.98 2.85
N GLY A 34 -2.21 -6.45 2.06
CA GLY A 34 -1.89 -5.87 0.76
C GLY A 34 -3.02 -6.05 -0.25
N GLU A 35 -3.70 -7.20 -0.23
CA GLU A 35 -4.88 -7.46 -1.07
C GLU A 35 -6.04 -6.53 -0.67
N SER A 36 -6.35 -6.43 0.63
CA SER A 36 -7.38 -5.49 1.12
C SER A 36 -7.04 -4.03 0.84
N LEU A 37 -5.78 -3.61 0.98
CA LEU A 37 -5.37 -2.24 0.70
C LEU A 37 -5.39 -1.95 -0.81
N ARG A 38 -5.10 -2.94 -1.66
CA ARG A 38 -5.23 -2.81 -3.12
C ARG A 38 -6.69 -2.61 -3.50
N ASP A 39 -7.58 -3.42 -2.98
CA ASP A 39 -9.01 -3.32 -3.27
C ASP A 39 -9.57 -2.00 -2.74
N PHE A 40 -9.21 -1.61 -1.51
CA PHE A 40 -9.56 -0.31 -0.94
C PHE A 40 -9.05 0.85 -1.79
N LYS A 41 -7.80 0.78 -2.28
CA LYS A 41 -7.25 1.78 -3.21
C LYS A 41 -8.05 1.81 -4.51
N THR A 42 -8.38 0.67 -5.10
CA THR A 42 -9.16 0.61 -6.34
C THR A 42 -10.55 1.21 -6.18
N GLU A 43 -11.25 0.92 -5.08
CA GLU A 43 -12.57 1.53 -4.82
C GLU A 43 -12.48 3.02 -4.52
N MET A 44 -11.45 3.46 -3.78
CA MET A 44 -11.20 4.87 -3.52
C MET A 44 -10.88 5.64 -4.80
N ASN A 45 -10.11 5.06 -5.73
CA ASN A 45 -9.83 5.67 -7.03
C ASN A 45 -11.10 5.71 -7.89
N LYS A 46 -11.89 4.63 -7.97
CA LYS A 46 -13.18 4.66 -8.68
C LYS A 46 -14.13 5.74 -8.15
N THR A 47 -14.21 5.89 -6.83
CA THR A 47 -15.04 6.94 -6.18
C THR A 47 -14.48 8.35 -6.41
N GLY A 48 -13.17 8.48 -6.62
CA GLY A 48 -12.51 9.75 -6.93
C GLY A 48 -12.53 10.11 -8.42
N GLU A 49 -12.46 9.12 -9.30
CA GLU A 49 -12.42 9.25 -10.77
C GLU A 49 -13.81 9.50 -11.38
N ASP A 50 -14.90 9.19 -10.68
CA ASP A 50 -16.26 9.67 -11.01
C ASP A 50 -16.38 11.21 -10.99
N LYS A 51 -15.34 11.94 -10.54
CA LYS A 51 -15.25 13.41 -10.66
C LYS A 51 -14.34 13.92 -11.78
N GLU A 52 -13.56 13.08 -12.45
CA GLU A 52 -12.61 13.53 -13.49
C GLU A 52 -12.81 12.89 -14.86
N GLU A 53 -13.58 11.81 -15.01
CA GLU A 53 -13.83 11.18 -16.32
C GLU A 53 -15.13 11.67 -17.00
N LYS A 54 -15.31 12.99 -17.11
CA LYS A 54 -16.29 13.61 -18.03
C LYS A 54 -15.77 14.88 -18.70
N ALA A 55 -14.51 14.90 -19.09
CA ALA A 55 -13.92 16.04 -19.79
C ALA A 55 -12.91 15.66 -20.90
N GLU A 56 -13.05 14.51 -21.57
CA GLU A 56 -12.17 14.17 -22.71
C GLU A 56 -12.78 13.13 -23.65
N ASN A 57 -13.90 13.42 -24.34
CA ASN A 57 -14.24 12.71 -25.58
C ASN A 57 -15.20 13.46 -26.52
N ASN A 58 -15.08 14.78 -26.71
CA ASN A 58 -15.88 15.44 -27.76
C ASN A 58 -15.16 16.54 -28.53
N THR A 59 -13.97 16.24 -29.04
CA THR A 59 -13.43 16.96 -30.20
C THR A 59 -12.64 15.95 -31.03
N GLU A 60 -12.81 16.00 -32.35
CA GLU A 60 -12.08 15.20 -33.35
C GLU A 60 -12.74 13.87 -33.81
N SER A 61 -14.01 13.94 -34.23
CA SER A 61 -14.45 13.18 -35.43
C SER A 61 -15.80 13.66 -35.96
N LYS A 62 -15.81 14.79 -36.66
CA LYS A 62 -16.59 15.03 -37.89
C LYS A 62 -16.58 16.52 -38.29
N SER A 63 -16.40 16.70 -39.59
CA SER A 63 -16.66 17.89 -40.43
C SER A 63 -15.51 18.87 -40.62
#